data_AF-A0A5A7PNV5-F1
#
_entry.id   AF-A0A5A7PNV5-F1
#
_cell.length_a   1.000
_cell.length_b   1.000
_cell.length_c   1.000
_cell.angle_alpha   90.00
_cell.angle_beta   90.00
_cell.angle_gamma   90.00
#
_symmetry.space_group_name_H-M   'P 1'
#
loop_
_entity.id
_entity.type
_entity.pdbx_description
1 polymer ?
#
loop_
_entity_poly.entity_id
_entity_poly.type
_entity_poly.pdbx_seq_one_letter_code
_entity_poly.pdbx_strand_id
1 'polypeptide(L)'
;MDVQVEEQVKALKIGSSSENIIKLLRRFLAVQQRRALAYARLKRGFENYIVSGGEIAYQQLCSEITVEYNDCSKQVLELESLFASPDSCREDLAHLLRSVQAQEKEKLNLTATIQVLKKAGRPSERLVSHDNCRFRESTGHECLHIQQITEASGTEEAEADAQYEIALKEAIRGVQDTVLAINQHLEEVRYEIEALEAE
;
A
#
# COMPACT_ATOMS: atom_id res chain seq x y z
N MET A 1 -18.15 -36.66 41.86
CA MET A 1 -17.45 -37.11 40.63
C MET A 1 -17.39 -35.96 39.62
N ASP A 2 -17.54 -34.71 40.08
CA ASP A 2 -17.93 -33.59 39.23
C ASP A 2 -16.74 -32.69 38.85
N VAL A 3 -15.71 -32.64 39.69
CA VAL A 3 -14.51 -31.80 39.45
C VAL A 3 -13.70 -32.28 38.24
N GLN A 4 -13.55 -33.60 38.06
CA GLN A 4 -12.82 -34.17 36.91
C GLN A 4 -13.56 -34.00 35.58
N VAL A 5 -14.89 -33.89 35.60
CA VAL A 5 -15.70 -33.68 34.39
C VAL A 5 -15.64 -32.21 33.98
N GLU A 6 -15.71 -31.28 34.93
CA GLU A 6 -15.55 -29.85 34.65
C GLU A 6 -14.16 -29.50 34.10
N GLU A 7 -13.11 -30.12 34.64
CA GLU A 7 -11.72 -29.88 34.20
C GLU A 7 -11.45 -30.42 32.79
N GLN A 8 -12.01 -31.58 32.44
CA GLN A 8 -11.94 -32.14 31.08
C GLN A 8 -12.74 -31.30 30.06
N VAL A 9 -13.94 -30.85 30.43
CA VAL A 9 -14.75 -29.98 29.55
C VAL A 9 -14.07 -28.62 29.32
N LYS A 10 -13.40 -28.09 30.34
CA LYS A 10 -12.64 -26.83 30.24
C LYS A 10 -11.41 -26.98 29.34
N ALA A 11 -10.64 -28.07 29.48
CA ALA A 11 -9.49 -28.36 28.61
C ALA A 11 -9.91 -28.57 27.14
N LEU A 12 -11.00 -29.31 26.88
CA LEU A 12 -11.55 -29.50 25.53
C LEU A 12 -12.03 -28.18 24.90
N LYS A 13 -12.63 -27.29 25.70
CA LYS A 13 -13.10 -25.98 25.23
C LYS A 13 -11.93 -25.01 24.96
N ILE A 14 -10.86 -25.08 25.74
CA ILE A 14 -9.63 -24.29 25.52
C ILE A 14 -8.91 -24.76 24.25
N GLY A 15 -8.72 -26.07 24.07
CA GLY A 15 -8.10 -26.63 22.86
C GLY A 15 -8.89 -26.28 21.59
N SER A 16 -10.23 -26.37 21.64
CA SER A 16 -11.09 -25.95 20.53
C SER A 16 -11.04 -24.43 20.26
N SER A 17 -10.73 -23.60 21.27
CA SER A 17 -10.61 -22.14 21.10
C SER A 17 -9.26 -21.76 20.47
N SER A 18 -8.17 -22.35 20.95
CA SER A 18 -6.82 -22.16 20.39
C SER A 18 -6.75 -22.56 18.91
N GLU A 19 -7.29 -23.74 18.56
CA GLU A 19 -7.36 -24.17 17.16
C GLU A 19 -8.10 -23.19 16.25
N ASN A 20 -9.19 -22.58 16.75
CA ASN A 20 -9.94 -21.59 16.00
C ASN A 20 -9.14 -20.30 15.82
N ILE A 21 -8.46 -19.82 16.87
CA ILE A 21 -7.58 -18.66 16.80
C ILE A 21 -6.47 -18.88 15.76
N ILE A 22 -5.80 -20.05 15.80
CA ILE A 22 -4.76 -20.42 14.83
C ILE A 22 -5.31 -20.41 13.40
N LYS A 23 -6.50 -20.98 13.16
CA LYS A 23 -7.14 -20.98 11.83
C LYS A 23 -7.41 -19.55 11.34
N LEU A 24 -7.88 -18.66 12.21
CA LEU A 24 -8.13 -17.25 11.87
C LEU A 24 -6.83 -16.50 11.55
N LEU A 25 -5.77 -16.69 12.34
CA LEU A 25 -4.46 -16.08 12.10
C LEU A 25 -3.81 -16.57 10.81
N ARG A 26 -3.93 -17.87 10.49
CA ARG A 26 -3.49 -18.42 9.19
C ARG A 26 -4.27 -17.82 8.02
N ARG A 27 -5.58 -17.65 8.16
CA ARG A 27 -6.41 -16.96 7.15
C ARG A 27 -5.96 -15.51 6.98
N PHE A 28 -5.64 -14.82 8.07
CA PHE A 28 -5.07 -13.47 8.02
C PHE A 28 -3.75 -13.42 7.24
N LEU A 29 -2.79 -14.30 7.55
CA LEU A 29 -1.51 -14.37 6.83
C LEU A 29 -1.69 -14.63 5.33
N ALA A 30 -2.63 -15.49 4.95
CA ALA A 30 -2.95 -15.75 3.54
C ALA A 30 -3.51 -14.51 2.83
N VAL A 31 -4.36 -13.72 3.49
CA VAL A 31 -4.85 -12.45 2.95
C VAL A 31 -3.71 -11.44 2.75
N GLN A 32 -2.76 -11.39 3.68
CA GLN A 32 -1.60 -10.49 3.57
C GLN A 32 -0.64 -10.92 2.46
N GLN A 33 -0.46 -12.22 2.24
CA GLN A 33 0.29 -12.73 1.10
C GLN A 33 -0.35 -12.32 -0.23
N ARG A 34 -1.68 -12.41 -0.35
CA ARG A 34 -2.41 -11.94 -1.54
C ARG A 34 -2.18 -10.44 -1.78
N ARG A 35 -2.27 -9.61 -0.74
CA ARG A 35 -1.96 -8.17 -0.84
C ARG A 35 -0.53 -7.91 -1.31
N ALA A 36 0.46 -8.62 -0.77
CA ALA A 36 1.85 -8.48 -1.19
C ALA A 36 2.03 -8.79 -2.69
N LEU A 37 1.37 -9.84 -3.19
CA LEU A 37 1.35 -10.17 -4.62
C LEU A 37 0.65 -9.09 -5.46
N ALA A 38 -0.45 -8.53 -4.97
CA ALA A 38 -1.14 -7.41 -5.62
C ALA A 38 -0.24 -6.17 -5.74
N TYR A 39 0.50 -5.80 -4.69
CA TYR A 39 1.50 -4.71 -4.76
C TYR A 39 2.60 -4.99 -5.78
N ALA A 40 3.14 -6.21 -5.81
CA ALA A 40 4.17 -6.59 -6.78
C ALA A 40 3.64 -6.49 -8.21
N ARG A 41 2.40 -6.93 -8.44
CA ARG A 41 1.71 -6.82 -9.74
C ARG A 41 1.46 -5.37 -10.12
N LEU A 42 0.99 -4.53 -9.19
CA LEU A 42 0.78 -3.10 -9.42
C LEU A 42 2.08 -2.39 -9.80
N LYS A 43 3.16 -2.65 -9.05
CA LYS A 43 4.48 -2.08 -9.30
C LYS A 43 4.98 -2.42 -10.71
N ARG A 44 4.97 -3.69 -11.08
CA ARG A 44 5.37 -4.14 -12.41
C ARG A 44 4.49 -3.54 -13.51
N GLY A 45 3.18 -3.48 -13.28
CA GLY A 45 2.24 -2.86 -14.22
C GLY A 45 2.53 -1.38 -14.44
N PHE A 46 2.85 -0.65 -13.38
CA PHE A 46 3.23 0.75 -13.47
C PHE A 46 4.57 0.96 -14.18
N GLU A 47 5.58 0.13 -13.91
CA GLU A 47 6.86 0.17 -14.63
C GLU A 47 6.66 -0.05 -16.14
N ASN A 48 5.83 -1.03 -16.52
CA ASN A 48 5.47 -1.25 -17.92
C ASN A 48 4.70 -0.08 -18.52
N TYR A 49 3.78 0.52 -17.76
CA TYR A 49 3.00 1.68 -18.19
C TYR A 49 3.89 2.89 -18.50
N ILE A 50 4.85 3.22 -17.62
CA ILE A 50 5.77 4.33 -17.83
C ILE A 50 6.62 4.15 -19.09
N VAL A 51 7.02 2.92 -19.42
CA VAL A 51 7.82 2.63 -20.62
C VAL A 51 6.97 2.59 -21.90
N SER A 52 5.78 2.00 -21.85
CA SER A 52 4.95 1.73 -23.04
C SER A 52 3.92 2.81 -23.36
N GLY A 53 3.57 3.66 -22.40
CA GLY A 53 2.46 4.61 -22.52
C GLY A 53 1.06 3.95 -22.57
N GLY A 54 0.95 2.65 -22.27
CA GLY A 54 -0.28 1.87 -22.37
C GLY A 54 -1.33 2.20 -21.30
N GLU A 55 -1.93 3.39 -21.37
CA GLU A 55 -2.88 3.92 -20.38
C GLU A 55 -4.09 3.00 -20.14
N ILE A 56 -4.71 2.47 -21.21
CA ILE A 56 -5.91 1.61 -21.09
C ILE A 56 -5.60 0.33 -20.31
N ALA A 57 -4.51 -0.36 -20.66
CA ALA A 57 -4.11 -1.60 -19.99
C ALA A 57 -3.76 -1.34 -18.51
N TYR A 58 -3.13 -0.21 -18.22
CA TYR A 58 -2.80 0.17 -16.85
C TYR A 58 -4.05 0.52 -16.02
N GLN A 59 -5.02 1.25 -16.59
CA GLN A 59 -6.28 1.56 -15.91
C GLN A 59 -7.11 0.30 -15.61
N GLN A 60 -7.12 -0.68 -16.52
CA GLN A 60 -7.73 -1.99 -16.29
C GLN A 60 -7.05 -2.71 -15.11
N LEU A 61 -5.72 -2.74 -15.10
CA LEU A 61 -4.96 -3.31 -13.99
C LEU A 61 -5.25 -2.63 -12.66
N CYS A 62 -5.30 -1.30 -12.63
CA CYS A 62 -5.67 -0.54 -11.42
C CYS A 62 -7.05 -0.95 -10.93
N SER A 63 -8.02 -1.09 -11.83
CA SER A 63 -9.39 -1.51 -11.49
C SER A 63 -9.43 -2.90 -10.87
N GLU A 64 -8.72 -3.87 -11.46
CA GLU A 64 -8.60 -5.23 -10.92
C GLU A 64 -7.97 -5.25 -9.53
N ILE A 65 -6.87 -4.51 -9.36
CA ILE A 65 -6.14 -4.45 -8.10
C ILE A 65 -6.95 -3.74 -7.01
N THR A 66 -7.71 -2.70 -7.36
CA THR A 66 -8.64 -2.05 -6.42
C THR A 66 -9.71 -3.02 -5.92
N VAL A 67 -10.27 -3.86 -6.80
CA VAL A 67 -11.22 -4.90 -6.38
C VAL A 67 -10.56 -5.90 -5.43
N GLU A 68 -9.35 -6.37 -5.75
CA GLU A 68 -8.60 -7.30 -4.91
C GLU A 68 -8.26 -6.72 -3.53
N TYR A 69 -7.81 -5.45 -3.46
CA TYR A 69 -7.56 -4.78 -2.18
C TYR A 69 -8.84 -4.62 -1.34
N ASN A 70 -9.96 -4.29 -1.98
CA ASN A 70 -11.24 -4.16 -1.29
C ASN A 70 -11.69 -5.51 -0.71
N ASP A 71 -11.56 -6.59 -1.47
CA ASP A 71 -11.84 -7.95 -0.98
C ASP A 71 -10.93 -8.30 0.22
N CYS A 72 -9.62 -8.09 0.11
CA CYS A 72 -8.69 -8.34 1.22
C CYS A 72 -9.05 -7.50 2.46
N SER A 73 -9.43 -6.24 2.28
CA SER A 73 -9.81 -5.35 3.39
C SER A 73 -11.07 -5.86 4.11
N LYS A 74 -12.08 -6.28 3.35
CA LYS A 74 -13.31 -6.87 3.92
C LYS A 74 -13.02 -8.14 4.71
N GLN A 75 -12.17 -9.02 4.19
CA GLN A 75 -11.78 -10.24 4.89
C GLN A 75 -11.04 -9.95 6.21
N VAL A 76 -10.16 -8.96 6.24
CA VAL A 76 -9.48 -8.61 7.50
C VAL A 76 -10.45 -7.96 8.51
N LEU A 77 -11.40 -7.13 8.07
CA LEU A 77 -12.43 -6.57 8.96
C LEU A 77 -13.32 -7.67 9.56
N GLU A 78 -13.67 -8.69 8.76
CA GLU A 78 -14.36 -9.88 9.24
C GLU A 78 -13.53 -10.59 10.31
N LEU A 79 -12.24 -10.85 10.04
CA LEU A 79 -11.33 -11.50 11.00
C LEU A 79 -11.16 -10.68 12.29
N GLU A 80 -11.01 -9.36 12.18
CA GLU A 80 -10.96 -8.45 13.32
C GLU A 80 -12.21 -8.60 14.20
N SER A 81 -13.40 -8.62 13.58
CA SER A 81 -14.66 -8.80 14.32
C SER A 81 -14.76 -10.17 15.01
N LEU A 82 -14.19 -11.21 14.43
CA LEU A 82 -14.15 -12.55 15.02
C LEU A 82 -13.22 -12.58 16.24
N PHE A 83 -12.09 -11.89 16.21
CA PHE A 83 -11.18 -11.77 17.36
C PHE A 83 -11.76 -10.93 18.50
N ALA A 84 -12.45 -9.83 18.16
CA ALA A 84 -13.14 -8.97 19.12
C ALA A 84 -14.44 -9.60 19.67
N SER A 85 -14.87 -10.75 19.13
CA SER A 85 -16.07 -11.42 19.62
C SER A 85 -15.90 -11.95 21.05
N PRO A 86 -16.98 -12.01 21.84
CA PRO A 86 -16.93 -12.53 23.22
C PRO A 86 -16.44 -13.98 23.32
N ASP A 87 -16.59 -14.75 22.24
CA ASP A 87 -16.20 -16.16 22.18
C ASP A 87 -14.68 -16.33 22.05
N SER A 88 -14.01 -15.38 21.38
CA SER A 88 -12.55 -15.36 21.20
C SER A 88 -11.85 -14.60 22.32
N CYS A 89 -12.41 -13.46 22.75
CA CYS A 89 -11.82 -12.56 23.76
C CYS A 89 -10.35 -12.18 23.47
N ARG A 90 -10.00 -12.03 22.18
CA ARG A 90 -8.64 -11.70 21.71
C ARG A 90 -8.59 -10.29 21.12
N GLU A 91 -8.93 -9.31 21.95
CA GLU A 91 -8.92 -7.88 21.57
C GLU A 91 -7.51 -7.42 21.16
N ASP A 92 -6.47 -8.02 21.73
CA ASP A 92 -5.08 -7.85 21.34
C ASP A 92 -4.84 -8.17 19.85
N LEU A 93 -5.35 -9.31 19.37
CA LEU A 93 -5.26 -9.71 17.96
C LEU A 93 -6.12 -8.84 17.06
N ALA A 94 -7.31 -8.42 17.52
CA ALA A 94 -8.14 -7.47 16.79
C ALA A 94 -7.41 -6.14 16.59
N HIS A 95 -6.75 -5.62 17.62
CA HIS A 95 -5.91 -4.42 17.54
C HIS A 95 -4.72 -4.60 16.59
N LEU A 96 -4.05 -5.75 16.62
CA LEU A 96 -2.95 -6.07 15.71
C LEU A 96 -3.40 -6.01 14.24
N LEU A 97 -4.55 -6.64 13.93
CA LEU A 97 -5.15 -6.61 12.59
C LEU A 97 -5.51 -5.20 12.14
N ARG A 98 -6.06 -4.38 13.04
CA ARG A 98 -6.39 -2.97 12.78
C ARG A 98 -5.15 -2.15 12.49
N SER A 99 -4.06 -2.36 13.23
CA SER A 99 -2.77 -1.71 12.98
C SER A 99 -2.25 -2.06 11.59
N VAL A 100 -2.29 -3.33 11.18
CA VAL A 100 -1.92 -3.73 9.82
C VAL A 100 -2.82 -3.07 8.77
N GLN A 101 -4.13 -2.97 8.99
CA GLN A 101 -5.02 -2.24 8.06
C GLN A 101 -4.64 -0.76 7.92
N ALA A 102 -4.30 -0.09 9.02
CA ALA A 102 -3.87 1.30 8.98
C ALA A 102 -2.58 1.47 8.15
N GLN A 103 -1.59 0.60 8.39
CA GLN A 103 -0.33 0.62 7.62
C GLN A 103 -0.57 0.29 6.13
N GLU A 104 -1.46 -0.64 5.82
CA GLU A 104 -1.80 -1.00 4.44
C GLU A 104 -2.51 0.13 3.70
N LYS A 105 -3.41 0.86 4.38
CA LYS A 105 -4.04 2.06 3.82
C LYS A 105 -2.99 3.13 3.50
N GLU A 106 -2.07 3.38 4.44
CA GLU A 106 -1.03 4.39 4.26
C GLU A 106 -0.06 4.01 3.14
N LYS A 107 0.39 2.76 3.11
CA LYS A 107 1.24 2.22 2.04
C LYS A 107 0.60 2.37 0.66
N LEU A 108 -0.70 2.09 0.53
CA LEU A 108 -1.42 2.26 -0.74
C LEU A 108 -1.47 3.73 -1.17
N ASN A 109 -1.77 4.64 -0.25
CA ASN A 109 -1.80 6.09 -0.51
C ASN A 109 -0.43 6.59 -0.99
N LEU A 110 0.63 6.26 -0.27
CA LEU A 110 1.99 6.67 -0.62
C LEU A 110 2.45 6.04 -1.94
N THR A 111 2.06 4.80 -2.22
CA THR A 111 2.31 4.16 -3.52
C THR A 111 1.63 4.92 -4.66
N ALA A 112 0.37 5.34 -4.48
CA ALA A 112 -0.34 6.15 -5.46
C ALA A 112 0.33 7.53 -5.64
N THR A 113 0.76 8.19 -4.56
CA THR A 113 1.51 9.44 -4.61
C THR A 113 2.79 9.30 -5.43
N ILE A 114 3.58 8.24 -5.20
CA ILE A 114 4.79 7.96 -5.98
C ILE A 114 4.45 7.81 -7.47
N GLN A 115 3.37 7.09 -7.80
CA GLN A 115 2.96 6.87 -9.19
C GLN A 115 2.54 8.17 -9.86
N VAL A 116 1.77 9.03 -9.18
CA VAL A 116 1.37 10.35 -9.69
C VAL A 116 2.59 11.23 -9.92
N LEU A 117 3.51 11.30 -8.96
CA LEU A 117 4.76 12.06 -9.09
C LEU A 117 5.57 11.56 -10.29
N LYS A 118 5.82 10.26 -10.38
CA LYS A 118 6.58 9.66 -11.49
C LYS A 118 5.91 9.85 -12.85
N LYS A 119 4.57 9.78 -12.92
CA LYS A 119 3.81 10.06 -14.15
C LYS A 119 3.91 11.53 -14.56
N ALA A 120 3.88 12.45 -13.60
CA ALA A 120 4.04 13.87 -13.86
C ALA A 120 5.48 14.21 -14.31
N GLY A 121 6.47 13.43 -13.89
CA GLY A 121 7.88 13.66 -14.19
C GLY A 121 8.45 14.88 -13.46
N ARG A 122 9.76 15.06 -13.55
CA ARG A 122 10.44 16.25 -13.03
C ARG A 122 9.94 17.50 -13.75
N PRO A 123 9.62 18.59 -13.04
CA PRO A 123 9.20 19.84 -13.66
C PRO A 123 10.07 20.28 -14.85
N SER A 124 11.39 20.23 -14.71
CA SER A 124 12.34 20.59 -15.77
C SER A 124 12.39 19.63 -16.98
N GLU A 125 11.91 18.39 -16.82
CA GLU A 125 11.89 17.36 -17.88
C GLU A 125 10.53 17.28 -18.61
N ARG A 126 9.53 18.05 -18.16
CA ARG A 126 8.20 18.07 -18.78
C ARG A 126 8.27 18.74 -20.15
N LEU A 127 7.59 18.12 -21.12
CA LEU A 127 7.45 18.70 -22.46
C LEU A 127 6.80 20.08 -22.35
N VAL A 128 7.48 21.09 -22.91
CA VAL A 128 6.97 22.45 -23.00
C VAL A 128 5.77 22.44 -23.96
N SER A 129 4.61 22.86 -23.48
CA SER A 129 3.43 23.03 -24.35
C SER A 129 3.69 24.15 -25.35
N HIS A 130 3.58 23.84 -26.64
CA HIS A 130 3.63 24.79 -27.74
C HIS A 130 2.22 25.27 -28.16
N ASP A 131 1.18 25.06 -27.33
CA ASP A 131 -0.21 25.35 -27.70
C ASP A 131 -0.46 26.84 -28.01
N ASN A 132 0.43 27.72 -27.54
CA ASN A 132 0.39 29.18 -27.80
C ASN A 132 1.49 29.66 -28.76
N CYS A 133 2.18 28.75 -29.47
CA CYS A 133 3.25 29.14 -30.39
C CYS A 133 2.69 29.64 -31.72
N ARG A 134 3.10 30.84 -32.15
CA ARG A 134 2.72 31.39 -33.46
C ARG A 134 3.80 31.07 -34.49
N PHE A 135 3.45 30.35 -35.54
CA PHE A 135 4.32 30.18 -36.70
C PHE A 135 4.12 31.34 -37.68
N ARG A 136 5.21 31.99 -38.10
CA ARG A 136 5.20 33.00 -39.17
C ARG A 136 6.14 32.56 -40.29
N GLU A 137 5.60 32.43 -41.51
CA GLU A 137 6.32 31.94 -42.70
C GLU A 137 7.58 32.75 -43.06
N SER A 138 7.66 34.03 -42.65
CA SER A 138 8.78 34.92 -42.95
C SER A 138 9.95 34.87 -41.97
N THR A 139 9.74 34.37 -40.74
CA THR A 139 10.74 34.42 -39.63
C THR A 139 10.98 33.07 -38.95
N GLY A 140 10.26 32.03 -39.35
CA GLY A 140 10.33 30.72 -38.72
C GLY A 140 9.51 30.62 -37.42
N HIS A 141 9.71 29.53 -36.68
CA HIS A 141 9.04 29.30 -35.41
C HIS A 141 9.55 30.31 -34.36
N GLU A 142 8.68 31.22 -33.94
CA GLU A 142 8.99 32.17 -32.86
C GLU A 142 8.53 31.54 -31.54
N CYS A 143 9.42 30.78 -30.93
CA CYS A 143 9.16 30.19 -29.63
C CYS A 143 9.21 31.29 -28.58
N LEU A 144 8.05 31.76 -28.10
CA LEU A 144 7.95 32.70 -26.98
C LEU A 144 8.55 32.14 -25.67
N HIS A 145 8.94 30.85 -25.64
CA HIS A 145 9.63 30.20 -24.53
C HIS A 145 11.16 30.35 -24.55
N ILE A 146 11.75 30.97 -25.58
CA ILE A 146 13.05 31.65 -25.35
C ILE A 146 12.73 32.96 -24.61
N GLN A 147 12.13 32.84 -23.42
CA GLN A 147 12.30 33.89 -22.43
C GLN A 147 13.80 33.91 -22.14
N GLN A 148 14.38 35.11 -21.99
CA GLN A 148 15.72 35.19 -21.39
C GLN A 148 15.67 34.35 -20.11
N ILE A 149 16.58 33.37 -19.99
CA ILE A 149 16.75 32.64 -18.73
C ILE A 149 17.18 33.70 -17.72
N THR A 150 16.21 34.22 -16.98
CA THR A 150 16.48 35.13 -15.89
C THR A 150 16.88 34.29 -14.69
N GLU A 151 17.72 34.84 -13.82
CA GLU A 151 18.07 34.20 -12.56
C GLU A 151 16.82 33.82 -11.75
N ALA A 152 15.77 34.65 -11.81
CA ALA A 152 14.49 34.39 -11.16
C ALA A 152 13.79 33.12 -11.71
N SER A 153 13.66 33.02 -13.04
CA SER A 153 13.03 31.85 -13.69
C SER A 153 13.84 30.56 -13.48
N GLY A 154 15.17 30.64 -13.51
CA GLY A 154 16.03 29.48 -13.23
C GLY A 154 16.01 29.04 -11.76
N THR A 155 15.86 29.98 -10.83
CA THR A 155 15.72 29.67 -9.40
C THR A 155 14.39 29.00 -9.11
N GLU A 156 13.29 29.49 -9.69
CA GLU A 156 11.95 28.91 -9.54
C GLU A 156 11.90 27.45 -10.04
N GLU A 157 12.50 27.18 -11.20
CA GLU A 157 12.57 25.82 -11.76
C GLU A 157 13.40 24.87 -10.88
N ALA A 158 14.55 25.34 -10.38
CA ALA A 158 15.39 24.57 -9.46
C ALA A 158 14.68 24.26 -8.12
N GLU A 159 13.90 25.22 -7.59
CA GLU A 159 13.09 25.02 -6.40
C GLU A 159 11.97 23.99 -6.64
N ALA A 160 11.30 24.05 -7.79
CA ALA A 160 10.26 23.09 -8.16
C ALA A 160 10.81 21.66 -8.28
N ASP A 161 11.99 21.50 -8.90
CA ASP A 161 12.68 20.21 -8.98
C ASP A 161 13.10 19.68 -7.60
N ALA A 162 13.61 20.56 -6.73
CA ALA A 162 13.96 20.18 -5.37
C ALA A 162 12.73 19.71 -4.57
N GLN A 163 11.60 20.41 -4.68
CA GLN A 163 10.34 20.03 -4.04
C GLN A 163 9.84 18.68 -4.55
N TYR A 164 9.91 18.45 -5.87
CA TYR A 164 9.57 17.16 -6.47
C TYR A 164 10.42 16.02 -5.90
N GLU A 165 11.74 16.19 -5.83
CA GLU A 165 12.67 15.19 -5.31
C GLU A 165 12.45 14.91 -3.82
N ILE A 166 12.16 15.95 -3.03
CA ILE A 166 11.82 15.80 -1.61
C ILE A 166 10.54 14.98 -1.46
N ALA A 167 9.46 15.38 -2.14
CA ALA A 167 8.17 14.68 -2.06
C ALA A 167 8.28 13.21 -2.49
N LEU A 168 9.05 12.93 -3.56
CA LEU A 168 9.27 11.57 -4.02
C LEU A 168 10.05 10.74 -3.01
N LYS A 169 11.11 11.30 -2.40
CA LYS A 169 11.91 10.62 -1.38
C LYS A 169 11.13 10.36 -0.11
N GLU A 170 10.34 11.32 0.36
CA GLU A 170 9.47 11.18 1.52
C GLU A 170 8.43 10.09 1.30
N ALA A 171 7.77 10.07 0.14
CA ALA A 171 6.80 9.04 -0.17
C ALA A 171 7.44 7.64 -0.25
N ILE A 172 8.64 7.51 -0.84
CA ILE A 172 9.40 6.25 -0.87
C ILE A 172 9.76 5.80 0.55
N ARG A 173 10.24 6.72 1.39
CA ARG A 173 10.58 6.42 2.78
C ARG A 173 9.36 5.93 3.55
N GLY A 174 8.23 6.63 3.43
CA GLY A 174 6.98 6.21 4.09
C GLY A 174 6.50 4.83 3.62
N VAL A 175 6.66 4.47 2.34
CA VAL A 175 6.38 3.09 1.88
C VAL A 175 7.32 2.08 2.54
N GLN A 176 8.60 2.40 2.73
CA GLN A 176 9.53 1.50 3.42
C GLN A 176 9.15 1.33 4.89
N ASP A 177 8.79 2.41 5.57
CA ASP A 177 8.43 2.41 6.98
C ASP A 177 7.14 1.63 7.23
N THR A 178 6.11 1.84 6.41
CA THR A 178 4.86 1.07 6.46
C THR A 178 5.09 -0.41 6.19
N VAL A 179 5.94 -0.77 5.22
CA VAL A 179 6.30 -2.17 4.94
C VAL A 179 7.03 -2.81 6.13
N LEU A 180 7.95 -2.09 6.77
CA LEU A 180 8.64 -2.56 7.97
C LEU A 180 7.64 -2.82 9.11
N ALA A 181 6.74 -1.87 9.38
CA ALA A 181 5.72 -1.99 10.41
C ALA A 181 4.76 -3.17 10.14
N ILE A 182 4.31 -3.35 8.89
CA ILE A 182 3.49 -4.51 8.51
C ILE A 182 4.25 -5.80 8.81
N ASN A 183 5.51 -5.93 8.36
CA ASN A 183 6.27 -7.15 8.55
C ASN A 183 6.52 -7.48 10.03
N GLN A 184 6.71 -6.47 10.88
CA GLN A 184 6.80 -6.64 12.33
C GLN A 184 5.51 -7.24 12.90
N HIS A 185 4.35 -6.66 12.56
CA HIS A 185 3.07 -7.22 12.99
C HIS A 185 2.79 -8.62 12.43
N LEU A 186 3.21 -8.92 11.20
CA LEU A 186 3.09 -10.28 10.66
C LEU A 186 4.00 -11.27 11.37
N GLU A 187 5.14 -10.82 11.90
CA GLU A 187 6.01 -11.65 12.73
C GLU A 187 5.38 -11.91 14.11
N GLU A 188 4.76 -10.90 14.72
CA GLU A 188 3.97 -11.08 15.95
C GLU A 188 2.88 -12.15 15.77
N VAL A 189 2.16 -12.12 14.63
CA VAL A 189 1.18 -13.16 14.30
C VAL A 189 1.81 -14.55 14.17
N ARG A 190 3.01 -14.65 13.60
CA ARG A 190 3.72 -15.94 13.47
C ARG A 190 4.12 -16.48 14.83
N TYR A 191 4.68 -15.64 15.70
CA TYR A 191 5.02 -16.04 17.08
C TYR A 191 3.79 -16.47 17.86
N GLU A 192 2.65 -15.78 17.70
CA GLU A 192 1.42 -16.16 18.37
C GLU A 192 0.93 -17.55 17.92
N ILE A 193 0.98 -17.85 16.61
CA ILE A 193 0.63 -19.18 16.11
C ILE A 193 1.55 -20.24 16.73
N GLU A 194 2.87 -20.00 16.74
CA GLU A 194 3.84 -20.95 17.30
C GLU A 194 3.61 -21.19 18.80
N ALA A 195 3.29 -20.13 19.56
CA ALA A 195 2.98 -20.25 20.98
C ALA A 195 1.72 -21.09 21.22
N LEU A 196 0.64 -20.82 20.49
CA LEU A 196 -0.63 -21.54 20.59
C LEU A 196 -0.54 -23.00 20.12
N GLU A 197 0.39 -23.33 19.22
CA GLU A 197 0.64 -24.71 18.78
C GLU A 197 1.51 -25.53 19.75
N ALA A 198 2.20 -24.86 20.68
CA ALA A 198 3.02 -25.51 21.69
C ALA A 198 2.25 -25.81 23.00
N GLU A 199 1.03 -25.29 23.15
CA GLU A 199 0.09 -25.55 24.25
C GLU A 199 -0.68 -26.87 24.09
#